data_AF-A0A822HW75-F1
#
_entry.id   AF-A0A822HW75-F1
#
_cell.length_a   1.000
_cell.length_b   1.000
_cell.length_c   1.000
_cell.angle_alpha   90.00
_cell.angle_beta   90.00
_cell.angle_gamma   90.00
#
_symmetry.space_group_name_H-M   'P 1'
#
loop_
_entity.id
_entity.type
_entity.pdbx_description
1 polymer ?
#
loop_
_entity_poly.entity_id
_entity_poly.type
_entity_poly.pdbx_seq_one_letter_code
_entity_poly.pdbx_strand_id
1 'polypeptide(L)' 'MKYLHQVFCGSGSTDLWDLKVLIESTRCDHGYNINSRAVKWLFDIMINFDIDEQRAFLQFVTGSPRLPVG' A
#
# COMPACT_ATOMS: atom_id res chain seq x y z
N MET A 1 17.54 -1.76 21.47
CA MET A 1 17.59 -2.77 20.38
C MET A 1 16.77 -2.29 19.18
N LYS A 2 17.29 -1.37 18.38
CA LYS A 2 16.66 -0.91 17.12
C LYS A 2 17.66 -0.93 15.96
N TYR A 3 18.51 -1.95 15.92
CA TYR A 3 19.48 -2.19 14.86
C TYR A 3 19.43 -3.68 14.54
N LEU A 4 18.79 -4.04 13.42
CA LEU A 4 18.92 -5.30 12.65
C LEU A 4 17.67 -5.62 11.79
N HIS A 5 17.06 -4.64 11.12
CA HIS A 5 16.18 -4.94 9.98
C HIS A 5 16.36 -3.93 8.83
N GLN A 6 17.61 -3.53 8.60
CA GLN A 6 18.02 -2.65 7.48
C GLN A 6 19.10 -3.29 6.60
N VAL A 7 19.21 -4.63 6.63
CA VAL A 7 20.27 -5.35 5.88
C VAL A 7 19.70 -6.46 4.97
N PHE A 8 18.39 -6.73 4.99
CA PHE A 8 17.77 -7.74 4.11
C PHE A 8 16.51 -7.26 3.36
N CYS A 9 16.30 -5.95 3.23
CA CYS A 9 15.32 -5.42 2.29
C CYS A 9 16.08 -4.64 1.23
N GLY A 10 16.22 -5.25 0.06
CA GLY A 10 16.92 -4.71 -1.11
C GLY A 10 16.56 -3.25 -1.35
N SER A 11 17.61 -2.47 -1.57
CA SER A 11 17.63 -1.11 -2.05
C SER A 11 16.75 -0.89 -3.30
N GLY A 12 16.00 0.21 -3.27
CA GLY A 12 15.37 0.83 -4.45
C GLY A 12 13.86 0.96 -4.28
N SER A 13 13.37 2.19 -4.10
CA SER A 13 11.95 2.56 -4.12
C SER A 13 11.02 1.73 -3.22
N THR A 14 11.04 1.99 -1.90
CA THR A 14 9.84 1.73 -1.09
C THR A 14 8.84 2.81 -1.50
N ASP A 15 8.10 2.55 -2.59
CA ASP A 15 7.27 3.52 -3.27
C ASP A 15 6.30 4.17 -2.29
N LEU A 16 6.49 5.47 -2.05
CA LEU A 16 5.50 6.27 -1.34
C LEU A 16 4.16 6.07 -2.05
N TRP A 17 3.15 5.60 -1.33
CA TRP A 17 1.81 5.47 -1.89
C TRP A 17 1.26 6.86 -2.18
N ASP A 18 1.24 7.23 -3.46
CA ASP A 18 0.50 8.37 -3.94
C ASP A 18 -0.81 7.94 -4.62
N LEU A 19 -1.69 8.91 -4.85
CA LEU A 19 -3.00 8.64 -5.43
C LEU A 19 -2.91 7.96 -6.81
N LYS A 20 -1.90 8.30 -7.62
CA LYS A 20 -1.74 7.73 -8.96
C LYS A 20 -1.43 6.24 -8.86
N VAL A 21 -0.47 5.87 -8.01
CA VAL A 21 -0.11 4.47 -7.76
C VAL A 21 -1.30 3.67 -7.25
N LEU A 22 -2.07 4.22 -6.31
CA LEU A 22 -3.26 3.54 -5.77
C LEU A 22 -4.34 3.33 -6.84
N ILE A 23 -4.56 4.29 -7.73
CA ILE A 23 -5.51 4.15 -8.83
C ILE A 23 -5.05 3.07 -9.81
N GLU A 24 -3.77 3.07 -10.19
CA GLU A 24 -3.21 2.10 -11.16
C GLU A 24 -3.19 0.67 -10.59
N SER A 25 -3.06 0.52 -9.27
CA SER A 25 -2.98 -0.78 -8.58
C SER A 25 -4.31 -1.30 -8.03
N THR A 26 -5.39 -0.52 -8.09
CA THR A 26 -6.69 -0.92 -7.50
C THR A 26 -7.74 -1.20 -8.57
N ARG A 27 -8.29 -2.41 -8.53
CA ARG A 27 -9.51 -2.77 -9.28
C ARG A 27 -10.72 -2.78 -8.34
N CYS A 28 -11.67 -1.89 -8.58
CA CYS A 28 -12.94 -1.89 -7.85
C CYS A 28 -13.92 -2.90 -8.48
N ASP A 29 -14.72 -3.56 -7.63
CA ASP A 29 -15.75 -4.52 -8.07
C ASP A 29 -17.03 -4.34 -7.21
N HIS A 30 -18.10 -5.07 -7.55
CA HIS A 30 -19.36 -5.14 -6.80
C HIS A 30 -20.05 -3.78 -6.58
N GLY A 31 -20.00 -2.91 -7.59
CA GLY A 31 -20.67 -1.60 -7.58
C GLY A 31 -19.81 -0.45 -7.06
N TYR A 32 -18.58 -0.72 -6.61
CA TYR A 32 -17.60 0.33 -6.33
C TYR A 32 -16.85 0.75 -7.60
N ASN A 33 -16.44 2.01 -7.62
CA ASN A 33 -15.50 2.55 -8.61
C ASN A 33 -14.58 3.58 -7.93
N ILE A 34 -13.60 4.07 -8.68
CA ILE A 34 -12.60 5.01 -8.16
C ILE A 34 -13.20 6.33 -7.63
N ASN A 35 -14.41 6.68 -8.08
CA ASN A 35 -15.13 7.87 -7.66
C ASN A 35 -16.01 7.64 -6.42
N SER A 36 -16.22 6.38 -6.00
CA SER A 36 -17.00 6.03 -4.81
C SER A 36 -16.40 6.68 -3.56
N ARG A 37 -17.26 7.26 -2.71
CA ARG A 37 -16.84 7.90 -1.45
C ARG A 37 -15.98 6.98 -0.58
N ALA A 38 -16.37 5.71 -0.46
CA ALA A 38 -15.63 4.73 0.32
C ALA A 38 -14.22 4.47 -0.23
N VAL A 39 -14.06 4.42 -1.56
CA VAL A 39 -12.75 4.20 -2.21
C VAL A 39 -11.86 5.41 -2.02
N LYS A 40 -12.40 6.63 -2.15
CA LYS A 40 -11.66 7.87 -1.87
C LYS A 40 -11.17 7.92 -0.43
N TRP A 41 -12.02 7.57 0.53
CA TRP A 41 -11.62 7.50 1.93
C TRP A 41 -10.55 6.45 2.20
N LEU A 42 -10.64 5.28 1.58
CA LEU A 42 -9.59 4.27 1.69
C LEU A 42 -8.26 4.80 1.17
N PHE A 43 -8.25 5.47 0.01
CA PHE A 43 -7.04 6.06 -0.54
C PHE A 43 -6.48 7.19 0.31
N ASP A 44 -7.34 8.06 0.85
CA ASP A 44 -6.91 9.11 1.77
C ASP A 44 -6.21 8.51 3.00
N ILE A 45 -6.73 7.41 3.56
CA ILE A 45 -6.10 6.70 4.67
C ILE A 45 -4.73 6.12 4.24
N MET A 46 -4.72 5.39 3.11
CA MET A 46 -3.53 4.71 2.60
C MET A 46 -2.38 5.68 2.25
N ILE A 47 -2.68 6.85 1.69
CA ILE A 47 -1.68 7.90 1.38
C ILE A 47 -1.03 8.46 2.65
N ASN A 48 -1.76 8.45 3.78
CA ASN A 48 -1.26 8.94 5.06
C ASN A 48 -0.55 7.86 5.90
N PHE A 49 -0.45 6.61 5.41
CA PHE A 49 0.27 5.56 6.11
C PHE A 49 1.78 5.76 6.06
N ASP A 50 2.41 5.51 7.21
CA ASP A 50 3.85 5.30 7.23
C ASP A 50 4.25 3.95 6.61
N ILE A 51 5.55 3.74 6.43
CA ILE A 51 6.08 2.53 5.76
C ILE A 51 5.69 1.24 6.50
N ASP A 52 5.58 1.27 7.82
CA ASP A 52 5.25 0.08 8.62
C ASP A 52 3.74 -0.22 8.52
N GLU A 53 2.90 0.81 8.52
CA GLU A 53 1.46 0.69 8.28
C GLU A 53 1.14 0.18 6.88
N GLN A 54 1.85 0.67 5.85
CA GLN A 54 1.72 0.17 4.48
C GLN A 54 2.04 -1.33 4.38
N ARG A 55 3.13 -1.77 5.02
CA ARG A 55 3.51 -3.19 5.07
C ARG A 55 2.49 -4.04 5.83
N ALA A 56 1.98 -3.53 6.95
CA ALA A 56 0.96 -4.21 7.73
C ALA A 56 -0.34 -4.36 6.93
N PHE A 57 -0.75 -3.31 6.22
CA PHE A 57 -1.92 -3.35 5.35
C PHE A 57 -1.76 -4.40 4.24
N LEU A 58 -0.63 -4.39 3.53
CA LEU A 58 -0.35 -5.38 2.48
C LEU A 58 -0.35 -6.81 3.03
N GLN A 59 0.27 -7.02 4.18
CA GLN A 59 0.26 -8.31 4.86
C GLN A 59 -1.17 -8.75 5.22
N PHE A 60 -2.00 -7.82 5.67
CA PHE A 60 -3.40 -8.10 6.00
C PHE A 60 -4.23 -8.50 4.77
N VAL A 61 -4.10 -7.76 3.65
CA VAL A 61 -4.91 -8.01 2.45
C VAL A 61 -4.37 -9.11 1.55
N THR A 62 -3.05 -9.31 1.49
CA THR A 62 -2.40 -10.24 0.55
C THR A 62 -1.66 -11.40 1.20
N GLY A 63 -1.40 -11.34 2.51
CA GLY A 63 -0.50 -12.29 3.17
C GLY A 63 1.00 -12.04 2.92
N SER A 64 1.36 -10.99 2.17
CA SER A 64 2.74 -10.56 1.91
C SER A 64 2.94 -9.10 2.32
N PRO A 65 4.05 -8.73 2.98
CA PRO A 65 4.30 -7.35 3.41
C PRO A 65 4.84 -6.47 2.26
N ARG A 66 4.94 -7.02 1.05
CA ARG A 66 5.42 -6.35 -0.16
C ARG A 66 4.36 -6.41 -1.24
N LEU A 67 4.22 -5.32 -1.98
CA LEU A 67 3.42 -5.31 -3.20
C LEU A 67 3.96 -6.39 -4.14
N PRO A 68 3.09 -7.11 -4.86
CA PRO A 68 3.53 -7.96 -5.94
C PRO A 68 4.35 -7.11 -6.91
N VAL A 69 5.60 -7.49 -7.15
CA VAL A 69 6.36 -6.96 -8.26
C VAL A 69 5.77 -7.59 -9.52
N GLY A 70 4.97 -6.80 -10.24
CA GLY A 70 4.53 -7.11 -11.60
C GLY A 70 5.64 -6.81 -12.59
#